data_AF-A0A536WWY8-F1
#
_entry.id   AF-A0A536WWY8-F1
#
_cell.length_a   1.000
_cell.length_b   1.000
_cell.length_c   1.000
_cell.angle_alpha   90.00
_cell.angle_beta   90.00
_cell.angle_gamma   90.00
#
_symmetry.space_group_name_H-M   'P 1'
#
loop_
_entity.id
_entity.type
_entity.pdbx_description
1 polymer ?
#
loop_
_entity_poly.entity_id
_entity_poly.type
_entity_poly.pdbx_seq_one_letter_code
_entity_poly.pdbx_strand_id
1 'polypeptide(L)'
;MNRAHSNSTTAVMMAIALSAGLAAGALLPVKAQAASSALPLARFYPTLLPSSPDGKVEEPEVWLAKVQGMLAAAPPLLQQSLLSAQTAKDFSSNIALLQQMQEGLLKQGALDMKAAIKSGRVSTKALGDASNLVYKALEPCRIMDTRSATGGSGVQGPILGNQLYTIPGFVTSGSNWGQFGGNGSSDCGLTNPPGNNIHAVAIVITILNPNFDAYLGVSDVASLSTVLSNVALNYTHGQGLSTMYIVPQLSTSSIYFALPAGLSVQLIFDVVGYYVVSDATALPCVQQAGVASTIAGSGGTGNATSAACPVTYTLAGGSCVSDSTNLNLASHEASGGNTTWFCSGVNSGGSSAHLTATANCCRVPGK
;
A
#
# COMPACT_ATOMS: atom_id res chain seq x y z
N MET A 1 12.48 37.50 -42.94
CA MET A 1 12.01 36.12 -42.70
C MET A 1 12.34 35.76 -41.25
N ASN A 2 11.59 36.28 -40.27
CA ASN A 2 10.54 35.56 -39.53
C ASN A 2 10.90 34.12 -39.13
N ARG A 3 11.28 33.93 -37.86
CA ARG A 3 10.62 32.93 -36.99
C ARG A 3 10.88 33.22 -35.51
N ALA A 4 9.78 33.37 -34.79
CA ALA A 4 9.68 33.59 -33.37
C ALA A 4 9.99 32.31 -32.58
N HIS A 5 10.70 32.44 -31.46
CA HIS A 5 10.69 31.44 -30.39
C HIS A 5 9.58 31.80 -29.40
N SER A 6 8.56 30.96 -29.37
CA SER A 6 7.48 30.94 -28.38
C SER A 6 8.03 30.37 -27.06
N ASN A 7 7.93 31.16 -26.00
CA ASN A 7 8.05 30.69 -24.63
C ASN A 7 6.75 29.98 -24.26
N SER A 8 6.82 28.68 -23.97
CA SER A 8 5.74 27.93 -23.32
C SER A 8 5.97 27.96 -21.81
N THR A 9 5.22 28.80 -21.11
CA THR A 9 5.08 28.78 -19.64
C THR A 9 4.29 27.56 -19.22
N THR A 10 4.96 26.58 -18.63
CA THR A 10 4.32 25.44 -17.95
C THR A 10 3.85 25.92 -16.57
N ALA A 11 2.54 26.08 -16.39
CA ALA A 11 1.92 26.32 -15.10
C ALA A 11 1.99 25.03 -14.26
N VAL A 12 2.72 25.07 -13.13
CA VAL A 12 2.72 24.01 -12.12
C VAL A 12 1.66 24.38 -11.10
N MET A 13 0.52 23.66 -11.10
CA MET A 13 -0.43 23.71 -9.99
C MET A 13 0.21 23.09 -8.74
N MET A 14 0.35 23.90 -7.70
CA MET A 14 0.98 23.54 -6.44
C MET A 14 -0.09 22.97 -5.48
N ALA A 15 -0.13 21.64 -5.32
CA ALA A 15 -0.85 20.99 -4.24
C ALA A 15 -0.01 21.05 -2.97
N ILE A 16 -0.51 21.72 -1.92
CA ILE A 16 0.16 21.84 -0.63
C ILE A 16 -0.10 20.54 0.15
N ALA A 17 0.90 19.67 0.24
CA ALA A 17 0.94 18.57 1.20
C ALA A 17 1.95 18.94 2.31
N LEU A 18 1.47 19.17 3.53
CA LEU A 18 2.35 19.34 4.70
C LEU A 18 2.83 17.96 5.18
N SER A 19 4.10 17.66 4.94
CA SER A 19 4.80 16.54 5.58
C SER A 19 5.29 16.95 6.97
N ALA A 20 4.73 16.36 8.03
CA ALA A 20 5.30 16.43 9.38
C ALA A 20 6.31 15.28 9.56
N GLY A 21 7.59 15.63 9.61
CA GLY A 21 8.70 14.70 9.84
C GLY A 21 8.88 14.35 11.31
N LEU A 22 9.27 13.08 11.52
CA LEU A 22 9.67 12.47 12.78
C LEU A 22 10.81 13.23 13.48
N ALA A 23 10.61 13.61 14.74
CA ALA A 23 11.67 13.79 15.71
C ALA A 23 11.18 13.33 17.08
N ALA A 24 11.72 12.20 17.54
CA ALA A 24 11.61 11.78 18.93
C ALA A 24 12.48 12.72 19.78
N GLY A 25 11.86 13.44 20.73
CA GLY A 25 12.56 14.29 21.68
C GLY A 25 11.60 15.09 22.56
N ALA A 26 11.48 14.68 23.82
CA ALA A 26 10.93 15.41 24.98
C ALA A 26 9.62 16.21 24.76
N LEU A 27 8.49 15.59 25.14
CA LEU A 27 7.18 16.25 25.26
C LEU A 27 7.20 17.29 26.40
N LEU A 28 7.12 18.57 26.04
CA LEU A 28 6.51 19.59 26.89
C LEU A 28 5.09 19.87 26.38
N PRO A 29 4.10 20.08 27.26
CA PRO A 29 2.71 20.27 26.85
C PRO A 29 2.53 21.65 26.20
N VAL A 30 2.35 21.69 24.88
CA VAL A 30 1.87 22.89 24.18
C VAL A 30 0.36 22.99 24.41
N LYS A 31 -0.06 23.97 25.23
CA LYS A 31 -1.45 24.40 25.31
C LYS A 31 -1.91 24.84 23.92
N ALA A 32 -3.03 24.32 23.44
CA ALA A 32 -3.71 24.81 22.24
C ALA A 32 -4.06 26.30 22.44
N GLN A 33 -3.38 27.16 21.71
CA GLN A 33 -3.62 28.59 21.71
C GLN A 33 -4.79 28.86 20.75
N ALA A 34 -5.83 29.54 21.24
CA ALA A 34 -6.99 29.90 20.42
C ALA A 34 -6.52 30.63 19.15
N ALA A 35 -6.94 30.17 17.97
CA ALA A 35 -6.55 30.78 16.70
C ALA A 35 -6.97 32.25 16.69
N SER A 36 -6.03 33.14 16.40
CA SER A 36 -6.31 34.57 16.29
C SER A 36 -7.24 34.83 15.10
N SER A 37 -8.20 35.74 15.24
CA SER A 37 -9.15 36.07 14.17
C SER A 37 -8.48 36.93 13.10
N ALA A 38 -8.75 36.62 11.83
CA ALA A 38 -8.34 37.41 10.68
C ALA A 38 -9.28 38.59 10.38
N LEU A 39 -10.38 38.78 11.12
CA LEU A 39 -11.30 39.91 10.90
C LEU A 39 -10.59 41.29 10.83
N PRO A 40 -9.62 41.61 11.69
CA PRO A 40 -8.91 42.89 11.62
C PRO A 40 -8.11 43.10 10.33
N LEU A 41 -7.79 42.01 9.62
CA LEU A 41 -7.03 42.02 8.36
C LEU A 41 -7.93 42.28 7.15
N ALA A 42 -9.26 42.22 7.30
CA ALA A 42 -10.22 42.55 6.24
C ALA A 42 -10.00 43.96 5.64
N ARG A 43 -9.40 44.88 6.40
CA ARG A 43 -9.00 46.22 5.94
C ARG A 43 -7.96 46.22 4.80
N PHE A 44 -7.27 45.11 4.59
CA PHE A 44 -6.29 44.94 3.52
C PHE A 44 -6.87 44.28 2.27
N TYR A 45 -8.15 43.97 2.24
CA TYR A 45 -8.80 43.57 0.99
C TYR A 45 -8.80 44.76 0.00
N PRO A 46 -8.53 44.56 -1.32
CA PRO A 46 -8.26 43.30 -2.03
C PRO A 46 -6.77 43.09 -2.33
N THR A 47 -5.91 42.98 -1.31
CA THR A 47 -4.48 42.66 -1.54
C THR A 47 -4.36 41.26 -2.15
N LEU A 48 -3.62 41.14 -3.26
CA LEU A 48 -3.41 39.85 -3.92
C LEU A 48 -2.69 38.87 -2.99
N LEU A 49 -3.22 37.65 -2.88
CA LEU A 49 -2.62 36.58 -2.14
C LEU A 49 -1.83 35.66 -3.08
N PRO A 50 -0.82 34.94 -2.58
CA PRO A 50 -0.10 33.91 -3.32
C PRO A 50 -0.95 32.86 -4.03
N SER A 51 -2.11 32.56 -3.43
CA SER A 51 -3.07 31.57 -3.93
C SER A 51 -4.22 32.22 -4.70
N SER A 52 -4.18 33.53 -4.94
CA SER A 52 -5.17 34.22 -5.76
C SER A 52 -4.93 33.90 -7.24
N PRO A 53 -5.98 33.63 -8.04
CA PRO A 53 -5.86 33.43 -9.47
C PRO A 53 -5.27 34.66 -10.17
N ASP A 54 -4.39 34.45 -11.15
CA ASP A 54 -3.73 35.52 -11.89
C ASP A 54 -4.72 36.56 -12.43
N GLY A 55 -4.55 37.81 -12.00
CA GLY A 55 -5.30 38.97 -12.49
C GLY A 55 -6.76 39.07 -12.04
N LYS A 56 -7.21 38.23 -11.10
CA LYS A 56 -8.60 38.29 -10.59
C LYS A 56 -8.64 38.70 -9.11
N VAL A 57 -9.52 39.66 -8.81
CA VAL A 57 -9.90 39.99 -7.44
C VAL A 57 -10.82 38.89 -6.93
N GLU A 58 -10.47 38.30 -5.80
CA GLU A 58 -11.25 37.23 -5.17
C GLU A 58 -12.46 37.80 -4.45
N GLU A 59 -13.49 36.99 -4.28
CA GLU A 59 -14.64 37.37 -3.47
C GLU A 59 -14.21 37.62 -2.00
N PRO A 60 -14.73 38.65 -1.30
CA PRO A 60 -14.25 39.03 0.03
C PRO A 60 -14.25 37.90 1.05
N GLU A 61 -15.25 37.01 0.99
CA GLU A 61 -15.38 35.86 1.89
C GLU A 61 -14.29 34.81 1.64
N VAL A 62 -14.00 34.55 0.35
CA VAL A 62 -12.94 33.63 -0.08
C VAL A 62 -11.57 34.18 0.31
N TRP A 63 -11.35 35.48 0.10
CA TRP A 63 -10.12 36.16 0.51
C TRP A 63 -9.90 36.07 2.02
N LEU A 64 -10.94 36.37 2.82
CA LEU A 64 -10.85 36.34 4.28
C LEU A 64 -10.60 34.92 4.81
N ALA A 65 -11.24 33.91 4.23
CA ALA A 65 -11.00 32.51 4.57
C ALA A 65 -9.53 32.09 4.31
N LYS A 66 -8.96 32.53 3.18
CA LYS A 66 -7.55 32.30 2.86
C LYS A 66 -6.61 32.99 3.86
N VAL A 67 -6.88 34.24 4.23
CA VAL A 67 -6.10 34.95 5.25
C VAL A 67 -6.21 34.28 6.62
N GLN A 68 -7.39 33.80 7.01
CA GLN A 68 -7.58 33.03 8.24
C GLN A 68 -6.77 31.74 8.26
N GLY A 69 -6.74 31.02 7.13
CA GLY A 69 -5.93 29.81 6.98
C GLY A 69 -4.43 30.09 7.09
N MET A 70 -3.95 31.16 6.44
CA MET A 70 -2.55 31.58 6.55
C MET A 70 -2.17 32.01 7.96
N LEU A 71 -3.05 32.75 8.65
CA LEU A 71 -2.81 33.18 10.03
C LEU A 71 -2.75 31.97 10.98
N ALA A 72 -3.63 30.99 10.81
CA ALA A 72 -3.61 29.76 11.59
C ALA A 72 -2.32 28.93 11.37
N ALA A 73 -1.80 28.92 10.14
CA ALA A 73 -0.58 28.19 9.77
C ALA A 73 0.72 28.98 10.04
N ALA A 74 0.65 30.28 10.34
CA ALA A 74 1.81 31.12 10.57
C ALA A 74 2.46 30.83 11.93
N PRO A 75 3.80 30.88 12.03
CA PRO A 75 4.50 30.88 13.33
C PRO A 75 4.04 32.06 14.22
N PRO A 76 4.07 31.93 15.57
CA PRO A 76 3.55 32.97 16.47
C PRO A 76 4.12 34.39 16.25
N LEU A 77 5.41 34.49 15.91
CA LEU A 77 6.05 35.77 15.59
C LEU A 77 5.48 36.41 14.31
N LEU A 78 5.15 35.59 13.31
CA LEU A 78 4.55 36.05 12.06
C LEU A 78 3.06 36.33 12.21
N GLN A 79 2.33 35.59 13.06
CA GLN A 79 0.95 35.92 13.42
C GLN A 79 0.87 37.33 14.01
N GLN A 80 1.75 37.64 14.97
CA GLN A 80 1.81 38.95 15.59
C GLN A 80 2.21 40.04 14.58
N SER A 81 3.11 39.74 13.64
CA SER A 81 3.51 40.69 12.59
C SER A 81 2.39 40.95 11.59
N LEU A 82 1.66 39.91 11.16
CA LEU A 82 0.49 40.04 10.28
C LEU A 82 -0.62 40.87 10.94
N LEU A 83 -0.95 40.59 12.20
CA LEU A 83 -1.98 41.31 12.96
C LEU A 83 -1.60 42.76 13.27
N SER A 84 -0.30 43.07 13.35
CA SER A 84 0.21 44.42 13.62
C SER A 84 0.51 45.23 12.36
N ALA A 85 0.37 44.66 11.17
CA ALA A 85 0.54 45.37 9.90
C ALA A 85 -0.35 46.61 9.87
N GLN A 86 0.20 47.78 9.57
CA GLN A 86 -0.55 49.04 9.52
C GLN A 86 -0.90 49.43 8.08
N THR A 87 -0.10 48.98 7.11
CA THR A 87 -0.30 49.25 5.69
C THR A 87 -0.43 47.96 4.88
N ALA A 88 -1.04 48.06 3.69
CA ALA A 88 -1.12 46.94 2.74
C ALA A 88 0.28 46.47 2.28
N LYS A 89 1.26 47.38 2.29
CA LYS A 89 2.67 47.07 2.00
C LYS A 89 3.30 46.21 3.10
N ASP A 90 3.02 46.50 4.37
CA ASP A 90 3.50 45.68 5.49
C ASP A 90 2.86 44.29 5.46
N PHE A 91 1.55 44.24 5.20
CA PHE A 91 0.80 42.99 5.07
C PHE A 91 1.36 42.12 3.95
N SER A 92 1.53 42.64 2.73
CA SER A 92 2.09 41.90 1.60
C SER A 92 3.53 41.43 1.84
N SER A 93 4.36 42.23 2.52
CA SER A 93 5.73 41.86 2.87
C SER A 93 5.77 40.68 3.85
N ASN A 94 4.87 40.68 4.84
CA ASN A 94 4.74 39.59 5.80
C ASN A 94 4.23 38.29 5.15
N ILE A 95 3.32 38.40 4.18
CA ILE A 95 2.86 37.25 3.39
C ILE A 95 4.00 36.69 2.51
N ALA A 96 4.79 37.56 1.87
CA ALA A 96 5.94 37.13 1.06
C ALA A 96 7.01 36.42 1.90
N LEU A 97 7.27 36.89 3.12
CA LEU A 97 8.19 36.23 4.06
C LEU A 97 7.67 34.83 4.45
N LEU A 98 6.36 34.70 4.67
CA LEU A 98 5.73 33.42 4.99
C LEU A 98 5.88 32.41 3.85
N GLN A 99 5.77 32.85 2.60
CA GLN A 99 6.06 32.02 1.43
C GLN A 99 7.53 31.62 1.36
N GLN A 100 8.47 32.56 1.56
CA GLN A 100 9.90 32.25 1.53
C GLN A 100 10.29 31.21 2.59
N MET A 101 9.67 31.28 3.77
CA MET A 101 9.87 30.27 4.81
C MET A 101 9.30 28.91 4.41
N GLN A 102 8.11 28.86 3.80
CA GLN A 102 7.53 27.62 3.30
C GLN A 102 8.38 27.00 2.19
N GLU A 103 8.85 27.80 1.23
CA GLU A 103 9.77 27.34 0.17
C GLU A 103 11.11 26.86 0.72
N GLY A 104 11.65 27.55 1.74
CA GLY A 104 12.88 27.15 2.42
C GLY A 104 12.74 25.81 3.13
N LEU A 105 11.62 25.59 3.83
CA LEU A 105 11.31 24.32 4.49
C LEU A 105 11.11 23.17 3.49
N LEU A 106 10.45 23.43 2.37
CA LEU A 106 10.27 22.43 1.30
C LEU A 106 11.62 22.06 0.65
N LYS A 107 12.49 23.05 0.40
CA LYS A 107 13.84 22.81 -0.12
C LYS A 107 14.69 22.02 0.88
N GLN A 108 14.60 22.35 2.17
CA GLN A 108 15.30 21.61 3.22
C GLN A 108 14.77 20.17 3.32
N GLY A 109 13.45 19.97 3.32
CA GLY A 109 12.84 18.64 3.31
C GLY A 109 13.23 17.81 2.07
N ALA A 110 13.35 18.44 0.90
CA ALA A 110 13.84 17.77 -0.31
C ALA A 110 15.33 17.40 -0.23
N LEU A 111 16.15 18.23 0.43
CA LEU A 111 17.57 17.94 0.68
C LEU A 111 17.74 16.83 1.72
N ASP A 112 16.95 16.84 2.79
CA ASP A 112 16.92 15.81 3.82
C ASP A 112 16.44 14.47 3.26
N MET A 113 15.44 14.50 2.37
CA MET A 113 14.97 13.32 1.65
C MET A 113 16.04 12.78 0.68
N LYS A 114 16.74 13.66 -0.05
CA LYS A 114 17.91 13.26 -0.87
C LYS A 114 19.03 12.66 -0.02
N ALA A 115 19.29 13.20 1.17
CA ALA A 115 20.26 12.65 2.10
C ALA A 115 19.80 11.29 2.69
N ALA A 116 18.50 11.11 2.93
CA ALA A 116 17.91 9.85 3.38
C ALA A 116 17.96 8.75 2.29
N ILE A 117 17.75 9.12 1.02
CA ILE A 117 17.94 8.23 -0.14
C ILE A 117 19.42 7.83 -0.27
N LYS A 118 20.33 8.80 -0.17
CA LYS A 118 21.79 8.55 -0.28
C LYS A 118 22.35 7.71 0.87
N SER A 119 21.70 7.73 2.04
CA SER A 119 22.08 6.92 3.21
C SER A 119 21.41 5.55 3.26
N GLY A 120 20.63 5.16 2.26
CA GLY A 120 19.95 3.86 2.22
C GLY A 120 18.82 3.70 3.26
N ARG A 121 18.46 4.77 3.98
CA ARG A 121 17.33 4.79 4.93
C ARG A 121 15.98 4.84 4.22
N VAL A 122 15.99 5.20 2.94
CA VAL A 122 14.86 5.07 2.02
C VAL A 122 15.37 4.26 0.83
N SER A 123 15.12 2.95 0.85
CA SER A 123 15.33 2.10 -0.32
C SER A 123 14.15 2.29 -1.26
N THR A 124 14.41 2.60 -2.53
CA THR A 124 13.41 2.38 -3.57
C THR A 124 13.20 0.88 -3.66
N LYS A 125 12.12 0.37 -3.06
CA LYS A 125 11.72 -1.02 -3.29
C LYS A 125 11.51 -1.19 -4.80
N ALA A 126 12.42 -1.94 -5.42
CA ALA A 126 12.22 -2.38 -6.79
C ALA A 126 10.99 -3.29 -6.85
N LEU A 127 10.27 -3.26 -7.97
CA LEU A 127 9.31 -4.31 -8.31
C LEU A 127 10.06 -5.65 -8.24
N GLY A 128 9.81 -6.45 -7.19
CA GLY A 128 10.49 -7.73 -6.96
C GLY A 128 11.14 -7.95 -5.59
N ASP A 129 11.14 -6.98 -4.65
CA ASP A 129 11.83 -7.16 -3.35
C ASP A 129 10.88 -7.57 -2.19
N ALA A 130 11.26 -8.64 -1.48
CA ALA A 130 10.74 -9.31 -0.27
C ALA A 130 9.22 -9.40 0.02
N SER A 131 8.37 -8.78 -0.80
CA SER A 131 6.91 -8.75 -0.65
C SER A 131 6.34 -8.65 -2.05
N ASN A 132 6.50 -9.71 -2.85
CA ASN A 132 5.81 -9.86 -4.13
C ASN A 132 4.31 -9.99 -3.84
N LEU A 133 3.67 -8.85 -3.62
CA LEU A 133 2.25 -8.76 -3.38
C LEU A 133 1.54 -8.91 -4.72
N VAL A 134 0.63 -9.87 -4.78
CA VAL A 134 -0.25 -10.11 -5.92
C VAL A 134 -1.60 -9.52 -5.60
N TYR A 135 -2.13 -8.72 -6.52
CA TYR A 135 -3.50 -8.24 -6.44
C TYR A 135 -4.46 -9.39 -6.78
N LYS A 136 -5.37 -9.71 -5.86
CA LYS A 136 -6.49 -10.61 -6.08
C LYS A 136 -7.77 -9.76 -6.17
N ALA A 137 -8.36 -9.73 -7.36
CA ALA A 137 -9.63 -9.05 -7.59
C ALA A 137 -10.77 -9.79 -6.87
N LEU A 138 -11.73 -9.04 -6.38
CA LEU A 138 -12.96 -9.55 -5.77
C LEU A 138 -14.16 -8.94 -6.49
N GLU A 139 -15.27 -9.68 -6.51
CA GLU A 139 -16.56 -9.08 -6.87
C GLU A 139 -16.89 -8.00 -5.82
N PRO A 140 -17.29 -6.78 -6.24
CA PRO A 140 -17.59 -5.70 -5.31
C PRO A 140 -18.52 -6.15 -4.18
N CYS A 141 -18.01 -6.09 -2.95
CA CYS A 141 -18.73 -6.61 -1.79
C CYS A 141 -18.71 -5.59 -0.66
N ARG A 142 -19.89 -5.28 -0.13
CA ARG A 142 -20.01 -4.28 0.92
C ARG A 142 -19.48 -4.79 2.25
N ILE A 143 -18.53 -4.06 2.84
CA ILE A 143 -17.97 -4.37 4.16
C ILE A 143 -18.44 -3.40 5.24
N MET A 144 -18.92 -2.21 4.86
CA MET A 144 -19.48 -1.24 5.78
C MET A 144 -20.57 -0.39 5.11
N ASP A 145 -21.67 -0.17 5.81
CA ASP A 145 -22.69 0.84 5.49
C ASP A 145 -23.18 1.47 6.79
N THR A 146 -22.82 2.73 7.04
CA THR A 146 -23.16 3.39 8.31
C THR A 146 -24.66 3.56 8.51
N ARG A 147 -25.46 3.47 7.44
CA ARG A 147 -26.93 3.54 7.48
C ARG A 147 -27.57 2.22 7.93
N SER A 148 -26.87 1.11 7.77
CA SER A 148 -27.36 -0.25 8.08
C SER A 148 -26.55 -0.94 9.18
N ALA A 149 -25.50 -0.30 9.69
CA ALA A 149 -24.71 -0.80 10.78
C ALA A 149 -25.51 -0.87 12.10
N THR A 150 -25.10 -1.77 12.97
CA THR A 150 -25.71 -1.99 14.29
C THR A 150 -25.00 -1.16 15.36
N GLY A 151 -25.68 -0.82 16.46
CA GLY A 151 -25.11 0.03 17.52
C GLY A 151 -23.81 -0.52 18.12
N GLY A 152 -23.64 -1.84 18.15
CA GLY A 152 -22.41 -2.49 18.63
C GLY A 152 -21.21 -2.37 17.69
N SER A 153 -21.38 -1.84 16.47
CA SER A 153 -20.30 -1.68 15.49
C SER A 153 -19.41 -0.46 15.72
N GLY A 154 -19.89 0.54 16.48
CA GLY A 154 -19.24 1.84 16.62
C GLY A 154 -19.33 2.74 15.39
N VAL A 155 -19.93 2.28 14.27
CA VAL A 155 -20.07 3.03 13.02
C VAL A 155 -21.54 3.20 12.59
N GLN A 156 -22.48 3.01 13.51
CA GLN A 156 -23.91 3.20 13.24
C GLN A 156 -24.27 4.67 13.17
N GLY A 157 -25.00 5.02 12.10
CA GLY A 157 -25.49 6.37 11.85
C GLY A 157 -24.43 7.30 11.26
N PRO A 158 -24.75 8.60 11.13
CA PRO A 158 -23.80 9.56 10.59
C PRO A 158 -22.50 9.60 11.40
N ILE A 159 -21.38 9.50 10.69
CA ILE A 159 -20.03 9.56 11.23
C ILE A 159 -19.70 11.00 11.59
N LEU A 160 -19.30 11.22 12.83
CA LEU A 160 -19.00 12.54 13.37
C LEU A 160 -17.53 12.90 13.20
N GLY A 161 -17.28 14.19 12.99
CA GLY A 161 -15.94 14.77 12.94
C GLY A 161 -15.15 14.65 14.24
N ASN A 162 -13.82 14.67 14.12
CA ASN A 162 -12.87 14.62 15.24
C ASN A 162 -13.01 13.37 16.12
N GLN A 163 -13.46 12.27 15.51
CA GLN A 163 -13.55 10.95 16.15
C GLN A 163 -12.86 9.93 15.26
N LEU A 164 -12.19 8.96 15.91
CA LEU A 164 -11.53 7.86 15.23
C LEU A 164 -12.48 6.66 15.18
N TYR A 165 -12.77 6.19 13.98
CA TYR A 165 -13.59 5.01 13.73
C TYR A 165 -12.72 3.87 13.23
N THR A 166 -13.22 2.64 13.42
CA THR A 166 -12.50 1.43 13.04
C THR A 166 -13.47 0.37 12.54
N ILE A 167 -13.04 -0.35 11.51
CA ILE A 167 -13.63 -1.62 11.08
C ILE A 167 -12.49 -2.62 10.82
N PRO A 168 -12.73 -3.94 10.87
CA PRO A 168 -11.71 -4.90 10.45
C PRO A 168 -11.37 -4.72 8.96
N GLY A 169 -10.11 -4.92 8.58
CA GLY A 169 -9.70 -4.98 7.17
C GLY A 169 -9.95 -6.35 6.54
N PHE A 170 -9.96 -7.40 7.37
CA PHE A 170 -10.39 -8.74 7.01
C PHE A 170 -11.01 -9.41 8.25
N VAL A 171 -11.83 -10.43 8.05
CA VAL A 171 -12.54 -11.10 9.15
C VAL A 171 -12.00 -12.50 9.40
N THR A 172 -12.26 -13.03 10.59
CA THR A 172 -11.97 -14.43 10.91
C THR A 172 -12.87 -15.35 10.10
N SER A 173 -12.39 -16.57 9.80
CA SER A 173 -13.18 -17.57 9.08
C SER A 173 -14.51 -17.82 9.78
N GLY A 174 -15.62 -17.78 9.02
CA GLY A 174 -16.98 -17.93 9.53
C GLY A 174 -17.62 -16.65 10.07
N SER A 175 -16.90 -15.53 10.07
CA SER A 175 -17.46 -14.20 10.37
C SER A 175 -17.97 -13.50 9.10
N ASN A 176 -18.71 -12.41 9.27
CA ASN A 176 -19.29 -11.61 8.19
C ASN A 176 -19.31 -10.13 8.56
N TRP A 177 -19.81 -9.30 7.65
CA TRP A 177 -19.79 -7.83 7.76
C TRP A 177 -21.12 -7.24 8.24
N GLY A 178 -22.09 -8.07 8.62
CA GLY A 178 -23.45 -7.64 8.95
C GLY A 178 -23.51 -6.65 10.11
N GLN A 179 -22.62 -6.81 11.11
CA GLN A 179 -22.54 -5.87 12.24
C GLN A 179 -22.25 -4.44 11.78
N PHE A 180 -21.41 -4.27 10.75
CA PHE A 180 -20.99 -2.99 10.18
C PHE A 180 -21.90 -2.49 9.05
N GLY A 181 -23.04 -3.14 8.82
CA GLY A 181 -23.97 -2.81 7.74
C GLY A 181 -23.53 -3.33 6.37
N GLY A 182 -22.48 -4.15 6.32
CA GLY A 182 -22.03 -4.84 5.11
C GLY A 182 -22.76 -6.16 4.86
N ASN A 183 -22.15 -7.01 4.04
CA ASN A 183 -22.69 -8.32 3.69
C ASN A 183 -22.74 -9.25 4.92
N GLY A 184 -23.96 -9.57 5.38
CA GLY A 184 -24.20 -10.44 6.53
C GLY A 184 -24.13 -11.93 6.24
N SER A 185 -23.95 -12.35 4.99
CA SER A 185 -23.95 -13.76 4.57
C SER A 185 -22.63 -14.22 3.96
N SER A 186 -21.65 -13.32 3.86
CA SER A 186 -20.35 -13.59 3.25
C SER A 186 -19.26 -12.81 3.98
N ASP A 187 -18.05 -13.31 3.87
CA ASP A 187 -16.82 -12.64 4.28
C ASP A 187 -16.20 -11.78 3.17
N CYS A 188 -16.87 -11.66 2.02
CA CYS A 188 -16.38 -10.96 0.84
C CYS A 188 -15.06 -11.54 0.27
N GLY A 189 -14.72 -12.79 0.56
CA GLY A 189 -13.42 -13.37 0.17
C GLY A 189 -12.23 -12.78 0.92
N LEU A 190 -12.49 -12.04 2.02
CA LEU A 190 -11.50 -11.50 2.95
C LEU A 190 -11.34 -12.42 4.18
N THR A 191 -11.30 -13.73 3.97
CA THR A 191 -11.01 -14.74 4.98
C THR A 191 -9.96 -15.72 4.51
N ASN A 192 -9.27 -16.33 5.47
CA ASN A 192 -8.18 -17.28 5.26
C ASN A 192 -8.65 -18.60 4.58
N PRO A 193 -7.94 -19.09 3.54
CA PRO A 193 -6.77 -18.47 2.93
C PRO A 193 -7.10 -17.26 2.06
N PRO A 194 -6.60 -16.03 2.39
CA PRO A 194 -5.40 -15.78 3.22
C PRO A 194 -5.47 -14.56 4.16
N GLY A 195 -6.37 -14.51 5.16
CA GLY A 195 -6.54 -13.38 6.10
C GLY A 195 -5.24 -12.70 6.55
N ASN A 196 -4.36 -13.40 7.29
CA ASN A 196 -3.11 -12.81 7.80
C ASN A 196 -2.04 -12.53 6.73
N ASN A 197 -2.21 -13.01 5.50
CA ASN A 197 -1.26 -12.70 4.42
C ASN A 197 -1.76 -11.53 3.56
N ILE A 198 -2.93 -10.94 3.88
CA ILE A 198 -3.40 -9.70 3.26
C ILE A 198 -2.56 -8.54 3.82
N HIS A 199 -1.88 -7.84 2.92
CA HIS A 199 -1.03 -6.68 3.24
C HIS A 199 -1.64 -5.35 2.82
N ALA A 200 -2.71 -5.37 2.01
CA ALA A 200 -3.53 -4.20 1.73
C ALA A 200 -4.90 -4.62 1.19
N VAL A 201 -5.92 -3.80 1.40
CA VAL A 201 -7.28 -3.99 0.88
C VAL A 201 -7.61 -2.83 -0.06
N ALA A 202 -8.11 -3.14 -1.24
CA ALA A 202 -8.60 -2.15 -2.19
C ALA A 202 -10.11 -1.95 -1.96
N ILE A 203 -10.48 -0.75 -1.53
CA ILE A 203 -11.84 -0.38 -1.20
C ILE A 203 -12.32 0.76 -2.10
N VAL A 204 -13.61 0.74 -2.40
CA VAL A 204 -14.36 1.87 -2.93
C VAL A 204 -15.08 2.51 -1.75
N ILE A 205 -14.75 3.77 -1.51
CA ILE A 205 -15.33 4.60 -0.46
C ILE A 205 -16.37 5.49 -1.11
N THR A 206 -17.62 5.41 -0.65
CA THR A 206 -18.69 6.31 -1.06
C THR A 206 -19.14 7.14 0.13
N ILE A 207 -19.14 8.47 -0.06
CA ILE A 207 -19.66 9.42 0.91
C ILE A 207 -21.07 9.86 0.50
N LEU A 208 -21.94 9.99 1.48
CA LEU A 208 -23.34 10.37 1.31
C LEU A 208 -23.71 11.49 2.28
N ASN A 209 -24.46 12.47 1.78
CA ASN A 209 -25.03 13.58 2.55
C ASN A 209 -24.01 14.32 3.46
N PRO A 210 -22.84 14.75 2.95
CA PRO A 210 -21.91 15.50 3.78
C PRO A 210 -22.48 16.86 4.15
N ASN A 211 -22.38 17.23 5.44
CA ASN A 211 -22.89 18.49 5.98
C ASN A 211 -21.95 19.71 5.81
N PHE A 212 -20.77 19.52 5.22
CA PHE A 212 -19.79 20.59 4.96
C PHE A 212 -18.75 20.14 3.90
N ASP A 213 -17.95 21.07 3.39
CA ASP A 213 -16.80 20.81 2.53
C ASP A 213 -15.60 20.35 3.35
N ALA A 214 -15.06 19.15 3.08
CA ALA A 214 -13.93 18.62 3.84
C ALA A 214 -13.28 17.41 3.13
N TYR A 215 -12.63 16.56 3.93
CA TYR A 215 -11.96 15.36 3.48
C TYR A 215 -12.10 14.20 4.47
N LEU A 216 -11.95 12.98 3.97
CA LEU A 216 -11.90 11.75 4.76
C LEU A 216 -10.46 11.26 4.85
N GLY A 217 -10.00 11.04 6.08
CA GLY A 217 -8.73 10.37 6.36
C GLY A 217 -8.92 8.86 6.51
N VAL A 218 -8.03 8.05 5.94
CA VAL A 218 -8.04 6.58 6.08
C VAL A 218 -6.62 6.03 6.24
N SER A 219 -6.42 5.14 7.22
CA SER A 219 -5.12 4.54 7.54
C SER A 219 -5.26 3.16 8.18
N ASP A 220 -4.13 2.47 8.35
CA ASP A 220 -4.01 1.23 9.13
C ASP A 220 -3.42 1.46 10.54
N VAL A 221 -3.24 2.73 10.91
CA VAL A 221 -2.71 3.16 12.20
C VAL A 221 -3.82 3.76 13.07
N ALA A 222 -3.93 3.28 14.31
CA ALA A 222 -4.90 3.73 15.32
C ALA A 222 -4.56 5.11 15.93
N SER A 223 -4.38 6.14 15.10
CA SER A 223 -4.04 7.50 15.53
C SER A 223 -4.83 8.52 14.72
N LEU A 224 -5.61 9.37 15.41
CA LEU A 224 -6.43 10.40 14.76
C LEU A 224 -5.58 11.35 13.91
N SER A 225 -4.42 11.78 14.41
CA SER A 225 -3.52 12.68 13.66
C SER A 225 -2.95 12.02 12.41
N THR A 226 -2.57 10.75 12.50
CA THR A 226 -2.04 9.97 11.35
C THR A 226 -3.13 9.69 10.32
N VAL A 227 -4.34 9.37 10.77
CA VAL A 227 -5.49 9.15 9.87
C VAL A 227 -5.84 10.45 9.15
N LEU A 228 -5.93 11.58 9.86
CA LEU A 228 -6.25 12.88 9.26
C LEU A 228 -5.13 13.44 8.37
N SER A 229 -3.90 12.93 8.43
CA SER A 229 -2.85 13.25 7.45
C SER A 229 -2.93 12.40 6.17
N ASN A 230 -3.67 11.28 6.17
CA ASN A 230 -3.80 10.37 5.04
C ASN A 230 -5.13 10.59 4.31
N VAL A 231 -5.18 11.60 3.44
CA VAL A 231 -6.40 11.99 2.71
C VAL A 231 -6.79 10.94 1.66
N ALA A 232 -7.93 10.27 1.85
CA ALA A 232 -8.48 9.29 0.92
C ALA A 232 -9.49 9.88 -0.05
N LEU A 233 -10.30 10.85 0.39
CA LEU A 233 -11.37 11.47 -0.40
C LEU A 233 -11.54 12.94 0.01
N ASN A 234 -11.58 13.85 -0.97
CA ASN A 234 -12.07 15.21 -0.78
C ASN A 234 -13.53 15.29 -1.23
N TYR A 235 -14.34 16.07 -0.53
CA TYR A 235 -15.76 16.18 -0.84
C TYR A 235 -16.33 17.56 -0.53
N THR A 236 -17.44 17.88 -1.20
CA THR A 236 -18.17 19.13 -1.08
C THR A 236 -19.55 18.87 -0.47
N HIS A 237 -20.05 19.84 0.27
CA HIS A 237 -21.35 19.84 0.93
C HIS A 237 -22.47 19.39 -0.01
N GLY A 238 -23.30 18.46 0.49
CA GLY A 238 -24.45 17.92 -0.23
C GLY A 238 -24.11 17.01 -1.42
N GLN A 239 -22.84 16.83 -1.79
CA GLN A 239 -22.44 15.97 -2.90
C GLN A 239 -22.09 14.56 -2.44
N GLY A 240 -22.77 13.56 -3.01
CA GLY A 240 -22.34 12.17 -2.91
C GLY A 240 -21.21 11.90 -3.89
N LEU A 241 -20.07 11.44 -3.40
CA LEU A 241 -18.88 11.12 -4.20
C LEU A 241 -18.36 9.74 -3.86
N SER A 242 -17.64 9.13 -4.79
CA SER A 242 -17.01 7.83 -4.59
C SER A 242 -15.57 7.84 -5.10
N THR A 243 -14.68 7.15 -4.41
CA THR A 243 -13.28 6.99 -4.82
C THR A 243 -12.77 5.60 -4.47
N MET A 244 -11.80 5.12 -5.24
CA MET A 244 -11.02 3.94 -4.88
C MET A 244 -9.85 4.35 -3.99
N TYR A 245 -9.61 3.59 -2.92
CA TYR A 245 -8.49 3.78 -2.02
C TYR A 245 -7.91 2.42 -1.61
N ILE A 246 -6.59 2.34 -1.47
CA ILE A 246 -5.90 1.14 -1.01
C ILE A 246 -5.47 1.38 0.43
N VAL A 247 -6.02 0.60 1.36
CA VAL A 247 -5.66 0.67 2.77
C VAL A 247 -4.59 -0.38 3.05
N PRO A 248 -3.38 0.00 3.48
CA PRO A 248 -2.39 -0.97 3.96
C PRO A 248 -2.95 -1.81 5.11
N GLN A 249 -2.40 -2.98 5.36
CA GLN A 249 -2.72 -3.83 6.52
C GLN A 249 -1.40 -4.28 7.17
N LEU A 250 -0.51 -3.32 7.41
CA LEU A 250 0.88 -3.57 7.82
C LEU A 250 1.07 -3.36 9.33
N SER A 251 0.42 -2.32 9.86
CA SER A 251 0.50 -1.94 11.27
C SER A 251 -0.56 -2.66 12.09
N THR A 252 -1.75 -2.84 11.52
CA THR A 252 -2.89 -3.54 12.11
C THR A 252 -3.70 -4.26 11.03
N SER A 253 -4.59 -5.16 11.44
CA SER A 253 -5.60 -5.82 10.59
C SER A 253 -6.91 -5.03 10.51
N SER A 254 -6.83 -3.71 10.70
CA SER A 254 -7.99 -2.83 10.80
C SER A 254 -7.88 -1.68 9.79
N ILE A 255 -9.03 -1.14 9.43
CA ILE A 255 -9.17 0.10 8.66
C ILE A 255 -9.63 1.17 9.64
N TYR A 256 -8.79 2.17 9.86
CA TYR A 256 -9.10 3.34 10.67
C TYR A 256 -9.47 4.52 9.77
N PHE A 257 -10.49 5.27 10.14
CA PHE A 257 -10.92 6.43 9.39
C PHE A 257 -11.47 7.53 10.29
N ALA A 258 -11.37 8.77 9.82
CA ALA A 258 -11.81 9.95 10.56
C ALA A 258 -12.06 11.13 9.63
N LEU A 259 -12.86 12.07 10.13
CA LEU A 259 -13.16 13.34 9.49
C LEU A 259 -12.65 14.49 10.38
N PRO A 260 -12.32 15.67 9.83
CA PRO A 260 -12.07 16.88 10.62
C PRO A 260 -13.25 17.27 11.54
N ALA A 261 -13.03 18.14 12.52
CA ALA A 261 -14.04 18.52 13.52
C ALA A 261 -15.29 19.21 12.95
N GLY A 262 -16.45 19.00 13.59
CA GLY A 262 -17.71 19.68 13.23
C GLY A 262 -18.46 19.07 12.04
N LEU A 263 -18.02 17.92 11.54
CA LEU A 263 -18.56 17.27 10.34
C LEU A 263 -19.50 16.11 10.68
N SER A 264 -20.39 15.79 9.76
CA SER A 264 -21.30 14.65 9.83
C SER A 264 -21.61 14.13 8.42
N VAL A 265 -21.36 12.85 8.17
CA VAL A 265 -21.52 12.23 6.84
C VAL A 265 -21.96 10.77 6.99
N GLN A 266 -22.57 10.20 5.97
CA GLN A 266 -22.79 8.75 5.88
C GLN A 266 -21.73 8.13 4.96
N LEU A 267 -21.24 6.94 5.29
CA LEU A 267 -20.16 6.27 4.54
C LEU A 267 -20.55 4.84 4.16
N ILE A 268 -20.08 4.43 3.00
CA ILE A 268 -20.16 3.06 2.50
C ILE A 268 -18.77 2.65 2.02
N PHE A 269 -18.28 1.52 2.52
CA PHE A 269 -17.06 0.89 2.00
C PHE A 269 -17.43 -0.43 1.32
N ASP A 270 -17.08 -0.54 0.04
CA ASP A 270 -17.19 -1.75 -0.76
C ASP A 270 -15.77 -2.25 -1.08
N VAL A 271 -15.44 -3.49 -0.78
CA VAL A 271 -14.15 -4.09 -1.17
C VAL A 271 -14.21 -4.56 -2.62
N VAL A 272 -13.14 -4.31 -3.38
CA VAL A 272 -13.00 -4.75 -4.79
C VAL A 272 -11.77 -5.62 -5.03
N GLY A 273 -10.93 -5.80 -4.02
CA GLY A 273 -9.79 -6.71 -4.07
C GLY A 273 -8.84 -6.52 -2.90
N TYR A 274 -7.76 -7.29 -2.90
CA TYR A 274 -6.73 -7.19 -1.87
C TYR A 274 -5.36 -7.58 -2.42
N TYR A 275 -4.32 -7.22 -1.69
CA TYR A 275 -2.93 -7.55 -1.99
C TYR A 275 -2.44 -8.58 -0.98
N VAL A 276 -1.99 -9.73 -1.48
CA VAL A 276 -1.48 -10.84 -0.67
C VAL A 276 -0.10 -11.25 -1.14
N VAL A 277 0.74 -11.78 -0.25
CA VAL A 277 1.98 -12.45 -0.69
C VAL A 277 1.62 -13.53 -1.72
N SER A 278 2.36 -13.58 -2.83
CA SER A 278 2.19 -14.65 -3.82
C SER A 278 2.32 -16.01 -3.13
N ASP A 279 1.25 -16.80 -3.15
CA ASP A 279 1.34 -18.21 -2.80
C ASP A 279 2.36 -18.84 -3.76
N ALA A 280 3.38 -19.53 -3.25
CA ALA A 280 4.32 -20.27 -4.08
C ALA A 280 3.52 -21.33 -4.84
N THR A 281 3.29 -21.13 -6.14
CA THR A 281 2.54 -22.09 -6.93
C THR A 281 3.32 -23.41 -6.93
N ALA A 282 2.73 -24.47 -6.38
CA ALA A 282 3.37 -25.77 -6.32
C ALA A 282 3.81 -26.17 -7.74
N LEU A 283 5.08 -26.55 -7.90
CA LEU A 283 5.58 -26.98 -9.19
C LEU A 283 4.90 -28.31 -9.55
N PRO A 284 4.15 -28.40 -10.67
CA PRO A 284 3.69 -29.68 -11.16
C PRO A 284 4.92 -30.49 -11.59
N CYS A 285 5.12 -31.61 -10.89
CA CYS A 285 6.22 -32.54 -11.13
C CYS A 285 5.68 -33.91 -11.54
N VAL A 286 6.40 -34.59 -12.42
CA VAL A 286 6.15 -35.97 -12.85
C VAL A 286 7.42 -36.78 -12.70
N GLN A 287 7.28 -38.06 -12.36
CA GLN A 287 8.40 -38.99 -12.31
C GLN A 287 8.51 -39.76 -13.62
N GLN A 288 9.73 -39.89 -14.13
CA GLN A 288 10.05 -40.66 -15.33
C GLN A 288 11.05 -41.74 -14.93
N ALA A 289 10.57 -42.97 -14.78
CA ALA A 289 11.42 -44.11 -14.47
C ALA A 289 12.02 -44.70 -15.76
N GLY A 290 13.27 -45.13 -15.68
CA GLY A 290 13.91 -45.95 -16.70
C GLY A 290 13.57 -47.42 -16.58
N VAL A 291 14.03 -48.21 -17.54
CA VAL A 291 13.98 -49.68 -17.44
C VAL A 291 15.02 -50.13 -16.42
N ALA A 292 14.66 -51.08 -15.56
CA ALA A 292 15.58 -51.67 -14.60
C ALA A 292 16.74 -52.40 -15.33
N SER A 293 17.98 -52.08 -14.95
CA SER A 293 19.18 -52.72 -15.47
C SER A 293 19.62 -53.84 -14.54
N THR A 294 19.82 -55.03 -15.08
CA THR A 294 20.34 -56.17 -14.32
C THR A 294 21.86 -56.06 -14.19
N ILE A 295 22.34 -55.96 -12.96
CA ILE A 295 23.76 -55.99 -12.63
C ILE A 295 24.10 -57.37 -12.09
N ALA A 296 25.00 -58.07 -12.78
CA ALA A 296 25.47 -59.39 -12.36
C ALA A 296 26.07 -59.35 -10.94
N GLY A 297 26.01 -60.49 -10.24
CA GLY A 297 26.65 -60.64 -8.93
C GLY A 297 28.18 -60.65 -9.01
N SER A 298 28.82 -60.79 -7.85
CA SER A 298 30.24 -61.02 -7.68
C SER A 298 31.14 -59.90 -8.24
N GLY A 299 30.79 -58.65 -7.93
CA GLY A 299 31.56 -57.47 -8.35
C GLY A 299 31.13 -56.91 -9.72
N GLY A 300 29.98 -57.32 -10.23
CA GLY A 300 29.42 -56.78 -11.47
C GLY A 300 29.19 -55.27 -11.36
N THR A 301 29.46 -54.56 -12.46
CA THR A 301 29.18 -53.13 -12.59
C THR A 301 28.12 -52.91 -13.64
N GLY A 302 27.32 -51.87 -13.47
CA GLY A 302 26.25 -51.58 -14.41
C GLY A 302 25.64 -50.21 -14.18
N ASN A 303 24.94 -49.76 -15.22
CA ASN A 303 24.34 -48.45 -15.26
C ASN A 303 22.84 -48.57 -15.55
N ALA A 304 22.07 -47.61 -15.05
CA ALA A 304 20.68 -47.39 -15.39
C ALA A 304 20.49 -45.91 -15.72
N THR A 305 19.63 -45.63 -16.69
CA THR A 305 19.28 -44.25 -17.08
C THR A 305 17.76 -44.11 -17.10
N SER A 306 17.25 -43.02 -16.55
CA SER A 306 15.82 -42.74 -16.55
C SER A 306 15.30 -42.44 -17.95
N ALA A 307 13.98 -42.51 -18.14
CA ALA A 307 13.36 -41.86 -19.30
C ALA A 307 13.58 -40.33 -19.24
N ALA A 308 13.59 -39.70 -20.41
CA ALA A 308 13.78 -38.25 -20.52
C ALA A 308 12.53 -37.50 -20.03
N CYS A 309 12.74 -36.31 -19.44
CA CYS A 309 11.64 -35.43 -19.07
C CYS A 309 10.77 -35.10 -20.28
N PRO A 310 9.42 -35.12 -20.14
CA PRO A 310 8.52 -34.73 -21.22
C PRO A 310 8.78 -33.30 -21.68
N VAL A 311 8.43 -32.99 -22.93
CA VAL A 311 8.46 -31.62 -23.46
C VAL A 311 7.70 -30.70 -22.50
N THR A 312 8.25 -29.51 -22.22
CA THR A 312 7.79 -28.51 -21.23
C THR A 312 8.16 -28.76 -19.76
N TYR A 313 8.79 -29.90 -19.43
CA TYR A 313 9.32 -30.17 -18.09
C TYR A 313 10.85 -30.15 -18.11
N THR A 314 11.44 -29.70 -17.00
CA THR A 314 12.89 -29.69 -16.80
C THR A 314 13.24 -30.64 -15.66
N LEU A 315 14.40 -31.30 -15.75
CA LEU A 315 14.90 -32.15 -14.69
C LEU A 315 15.17 -31.31 -13.44
N ALA A 316 14.48 -31.63 -12.34
CA ALA A 316 14.68 -31.02 -11.03
C ALA A 316 15.61 -31.87 -10.14
N GLY A 317 15.73 -33.16 -10.45
CA GLY A 317 16.61 -34.11 -9.77
C GLY A 317 16.25 -35.53 -10.15
N GLY A 318 16.77 -36.51 -9.42
CA GLY A 318 16.39 -37.90 -9.61
C GLY A 318 16.83 -38.80 -8.46
N SER A 319 16.56 -40.09 -8.61
CA SER A 319 16.91 -41.10 -7.63
C SER A 319 17.37 -42.40 -8.31
N CYS A 320 18.13 -43.19 -7.55
CA CYS A 320 18.60 -44.51 -7.93
C CYS A 320 18.04 -45.50 -6.93
N VAL A 321 17.28 -46.49 -7.40
CA VAL A 321 16.66 -47.51 -6.56
C VAL A 321 17.20 -48.87 -6.96
N SER A 322 17.56 -49.67 -5.97
CA SER A 322 18.00 -51.06 -6.12
C SER A 322 17.07 -51.98 -5.34
N ASP A 323 16.84 -53.18 -5.86
CA ASP A 323 16.14 -54.26 -5.15
C ASP A 323 17.05 -55.06 -4.18
N SER A 324 18.36 -54.77 -4.21
CA SER A 324 19.37 -55.43 -3.40
C SER A 324 20.15 -54.42 -2.56
N THR A 325 20.38 -54.77 -1.30
CA THR A 325 21.23 -54.02 -0.37
C THR A 325 22.72 -54.24 -0.62
N ASN A 326 23.09 -55.24 -1.42
CA ASN A 326 24.48 -55.51 -1.81
C ASN A 326 24.93 -54.72 -3.05
N LEU A 327 24.02 -53.91 -3.61
CA LEU A 327 24.34 -53.00 -4.71
C LEU A 327 24.71 -51.64 -4.13
N ASN A 328 25.98 -51.28 -4.28
CA ASN A 328 26.50 -49.99 -3.86
C ASN A 328 26.44 -49.00 -5.03
N LEU A 329 25.85 -47.84 -4.80
CA LEU A 329 25.78 -46.78 -5.80
C LEU A 329 27.17 -46.13 -5.95
N ALA A 330 27.72 -46.17 -7.15
CA ALA A 330 29.03 -45.60 -7.49
C ALA A 330 28.91 -44.14 -7.91
N SER A 331 27.90 -43.80 -8.70
CA SER A 331 27.62 -42.42 -9.09
C SER A 331 26.14 -42.21 -9.43
N HIS A 332 25.70 -40.96 -9.30
CA HIS A 332 24.40 -40.52 -9.77
C HIS A 332 24.46 -39.06 -10.19
N GLU A 333 23.97 -38.75 -11.38
CA GLU A 333 24.04 -37.39 -11.92
C GLU A 333 22.96 -37.14 -12.97
N ALA A 334 22.72 -35.87 -13.26
CA ALA A 334 21.94 -35.49 -14.42
C ALA A 334 22.72 -35.80 -15.71
N SER A 335 22.02 -36.28 -16.73
CA SER A 335 22.60 -36.65 -18.02
C SER A 335 21.67 -36.22 -19.18
N GLY A 336 22.08 -36.51 -20.42
CA GLY A 336 21.28 -36.26 -21.62
C GLY A 336 20.91 -34.78 -21.81
N GLY A 337 21.82 -33.85 -21.53
CA GLY A 337 21.53 -32.42 -21.58
C GLY A 337 20.59 -31.94 -20.46
N ASN A 338 20.69 -32.54 -19.27
CA ASN A 338 19.86 -32.24 -18.10
C ASN A 338 18.37 -32.61 -18.30
N THR A 339 18.13 -33.72 -18.99
CA THR A 339 16.78 -34.25 -19.25
C THR A 339 16.58 -35.67 -18.71
N THR A 340 17.66 -36.39 -18.38
CA THR A 340 17.62 -37.74 -17.81
C THR A 340 18.44 -37.80 -16.52
N TRP A 341 18.17 -38.81 -15.70
CA TRP A 341 18.96 -39.14 -14.51
C TRP A 341 19.76 -40.42 -14.74
N PHE A 342 21.05 -40.38 -14.45
CA PHE A 342 21.98 -41.49 -14.58
C PHE A 342 22.31 -42.07 -13.22
N CYS A 343 22.39 -43.40 -13.14
CA CYS A 343 22.81 -44.15 -11.97
C CYS A 343 23.85 -45.19 -12.38
N SER A 344 24.94 -45.30 -11.63
CA SER A 344 25.93 -46.37 -11.77
C SER A 344 26.11 -47.08 -10.44
N GLY A 345 26.26 -48.40 -10.46
CA GLY A 345 26.43 -49.20 -9.26
C GLY A 345 27.32 -50.41 -9.45
N VAL A 346 27.79 -50.93 -8.31
CA VAL A 346 28.58 -52.15 -8.20
C VAL A 346 27.85 -53.11 -7.28
N ASN A 347 27.59 -54.34 -7.75
CA ASN A 347 26.95 -55.37 -6.98
C ASN A 347 27.98 -56.32 -6.35
N SER A 348 28.15 -56.25 -5.04
CA SER A 348 29.05 -57.13 -4.28
C SER A 348 28.38 -58.43 -3.81
N GLY A 349 27.09 -58.61 -4.06
CA GLY A 349 26.33 -59.80 -3.69
C GLY A 349 26.60 -60.98 -4.62
N GLY A 350 26.31 -62.21 -4.17
CA GLY A 350 26.48 -63.42 -4.98
C GLY A 350 25.44 -63.62 -6.08
N SER A 351 24.36 -62.83 -6.10
CA SER A 351 23.25 -62.91 -7.06
C SER A 351 23.12 -61.60 -7.85
N SER A 352 22.46 -61.64 -9.01
CA SER A 352 22.12 -60.43 -9.76
C SER A 352 21.21 -59.49 -8.97
N ALA A 353 21.33 -58.19 -9.22
CA ALA A 353 20.50 -57.13 -8.65
C ALA A 353 19.97 -56.22 -9.76
N HIS A 354 18.88 -55.51 -9.51
CA HIS A 354 18.25 -54.61 -10.47
C HIS A 354 18.37 -53.15 -10.04
N LEU A 355 19.02 -52.33 -10.86
CA LEU A 355 19.17 -50.89 -10.66
C LEU A 355 18.19 -50.13 -11.56
N THR A 356 17.40 -49.23 -10.97
CA THR A 356 16.47 -48.36 -11.69
C THR A 356 16.79 -46.90 -11.41
N ALA A 357 16.87 -46.09 -12.47
CA ALA A 357 17.03 -44.65 -12.38
C ALA A 357 15.68 -43.96 -12.62
N THR A 358 15.35 -42.98 -11.79
CA THR A 358 14.12 -42.19 -11.89
C THR A 358 14.45 -40.71 -11.95
N ALA A 359 13.96 -40.01 -12.97
CA ALA A 359 14.02 -38.55 -13.07
C ALA A 359 12.77 -37.92 -12.44
N ASN A 360 12.97 -36.88 -11.63
CA ASN A 360 11.93 -35.98 -11.16
C ASN A 360 11.91 -34.75 -12.06
N CYS A 361 10.90 -34.65 -12.91
CA CYS A 361 10.76 -33.59 -13.90
C CYS A 361 9.70 -32.61 -13.45
N CYS A 362 10.02 -31.33 -13.34
CA CYS A 362 9.09 -30.29 -12.91
C CYS A 362 8.97 -29.20 -13.97
N ARG A 363 7.80 -28.57 -14.06
CA ARG A 363 7.63 -27.36 -14.87
C ARG A 363 7.20 -26.20 -13.98
N VAL A 364 7.61 -24.99 -14.33
CA VAL A 364 7.11 -23.78 -13.70
C VAL A 364 5.73 -23.49 -14.30
N PRO A 365 4.64 -23.40 -13.51
CA PRO A 365 3.35 -22.92 -14.00
C PRO A 365 3.56 -21.53 -14.62
N GLY A 366 2.99 -21.33 -15.82
CA GLY A 366 3.40 -20.28 -16.75
C GLY A 366 3.59 -18.88 -16.16
N LYS A 367 4.55 -18.16 -16.75
CA LYS A 367 4.43 -16.71 -16.92
C LYS A 367 3.46 -16.41 -18.05
#